data_AF-A0A7Y3A4Z7-F1
#
_entry.id   AF-A0A7Y3A4Z7-F1
#
_cell.length_a   1.000
_cell.length_b   1.000
_cell.length_c   1.000
_cell.angle_alpha   90.00
_cell.angle_beta   90.00
_cell.angle_gamma   90.00
#
_symmetry.space_group_name_H-M   'P 1'
#
loop_
_entity.id
_entity.type
_entity.pdbx_description
1 polymer ?
#
loop_
_entity_poly.entity_id
_entity_poly.type
_entity_poly.pdbx_seq_one_letter_code
_entity_poly.pdbx_strand_id
1 'polypeptide(L)'
;MMHRSSILIFLAILIVVFISATALVSTSFELEPGMRVSKVLAILGDDDLGHYPDTNVRGVSAERGRQLVFDGIASKPGGGSTRRQSKHFVCTSCHNTKREDPDLRYSDPQARLEYTNEQKMPFLQATSLYGVVNRETFYNGDYEKKYGELVYAARNDIRGAIQLCAVECAQGRKLKNWELESILSFLWTIDLKIEDLNLDEDQYDYLASALKGNTDQDSAISIVKSRYISGSPAHFGSAYASHQSTEKLTGNSENGKLIYENSCLHCHKERRYSFFNLDDEKITFQHLNSKAGGYGHHSIYQVIRYGVFSKAGKRSYMPQYPLEKLSDQQLKDLESYIEYRAKAD
;
A
#
# COMPACT_ATOMS: atom_id res chain seq x y z
N MET A 1 -35.11 65.53 2.26
CA MET A 1 -33.94 65.03 1.49
C MET A 1 -32.79 64.56 2.39
N MET A 2 -32.58 65.14 3.58
CA MET A 2 -31.51 64.76 4.53
C MET A 2 -31.58 63.33 5.10
N HIS A 3 -32.77 62.72 5.23
CA HIS A 3 -32.88 61.36 5.79
C HIS A 3 -32.38 60.23 4.87
N ARG A 4 -32.38 60.41 3.55
CA ARG A 4 -31.93 59.37 2.61
C ARG A 4 -30.40 59.21 2.61
N SER A 5 -29.66 60.31 2.76
CA SER A 5 -28.19 60.28 2.79
C SER A 5 -27.65 59.64 4.07
N SER A 6 -28.30 59.85 5.21
CA SER A 6 -27.90 59.22 6.48
C SER A 6 -28.11 57.71 6.50
N ILE A 7 -29.17 57.21 5.84
CA ILE A 7 -29.45 55.77 5.73
C ILE A 7 -28.41 55.07 4.83
N LEU A 8 -28.02 55.71 3.72
CA LEU A 8 -27.01 55.17 2.80
C LEU A 8 -25.62 55.08 3.45
N ILE A 9 -25.23 56.08 4.24
CA ILE A 9 -23.96 56.07 4.98
C ILE A 9 -23.97 54.97 6.05
N PHE A 10 -25.08 54.81 6.77
CA PHE A 10 -25.21 53.76 7.79
C PHE A 10 -25.16 52.35 7.18
N LEU A 11 -25.80 52.14 6.03
CA LEU A 11 -25.72 50.87 5.28
C LEU A 11 -24.30 50.58 4.77
N ALA A 12 -23.59 51.59 4.26
CA ALA A 12 -22.22 51.43 3.81
C ALA A 12 -21.28 51.04 4.96
N ILE A 13 -21.45 51.63 6.14
CA ILE A 13 -20.67 51.27 7.34
C ILE A 13 -20.98 49.83 7.77
N LEU A 14 -22.26 49.43 7.79
CA LEU A 14 -22.66 48.04 8.10
C LEU A 14 -22.06 47.03 7.13
N ILE A 15 -22.03 47.34 5.83
CA ILE A 15 -21.42 46.48 4.82
C ILE A 15 -19.90 46.37 5.03
N VAL A 16 -19.21 47.47 5.32
CA VAL A 16 -17.76 47.45 5.59
C VAL A 16 -17.45 46.66 6.87
N VAL A 17 -18.23 46.84 7.94
CA VAL A 17 -18.09 46.08 9.20
C VAL A 17 -18.39 44.60 8.98
N PHE A 18 -19.39 44.25 8.16
CA PHE A 18 -19.70 42.86 7.85
C PHE A 18 -18.59 42.21 7.00
N ILE A 19 -18.06 42.90 5.99
CA ILE A 19 -16.93 42.42 5.16
C ILE A 19 -15.67 42.23 6.01
N SER A 20 -15.37 43.18 6.91
CA SER A 20 -14.21 43.06 7.81
C SER A 20 -14.40 41.99 8.89
N ALA A 21 -15.61 41.79 9.40
CA ALA A 21 -15.93 40.68 10.29
C ALA A 21 -15.82 39.31 9.60
N THR A 22 -16.21 39.20 8.31
CA THR A 22 -16.00 37.98 7.53
C THR A 22 -14.54 37.74 7.17
N ALA A 23 -13.74 38.80 6.99
CA ALA A 23 -12.29 38.69 6.79
C ALA A 23 -11.53 38.28 8.08
N LEU A 24 -12.13 38.51 9.26
CA LEU A 24 -11.61 38.12 10.57
C LEU A 24 -12.04 36.73 11.02
N VAL A 25 -12.96 36.06 10.30
CA VAL A 25 -13.24 34.64 10.49
C VAL A 25 -12.11 33.85 9.84
N SER A 26 -10.93 33.89 10.46
CA SER A 26 -9.92 32.88 10.19
C SER A 26 -10.49 31.56 10.68
N THR A 27 -10.74 30.63 9.77
CA THR A 27 -10.96 29.24 10.15
C THR A 27 -9.65 28.74 10.73
N SER A 28 -9.49 28.84 12.05
CA SER A 28 -8.35 28.24 12.74
C SER A 28 -8.47 26.73 12.60
N PHE A 29 -7.61 26.11 11.81
CA PHE A 29 -7.49 24.67 11.75
C PHE A 29 -6.62 24.21 12.92
N GLU A 30 -7.21 23.39 13.79
CA GLU A 30 -6.48 22.67 14.83
C GLU A 30 -5.96 21.36 14.24
N LEU A 31 -4.66 21.09 14.47
CA LEU A 31 -4.02 19.85 14.02
C LEU A 31 -4.43 18.74 14.98
N GLU A 32 -5.07 17.70 14.44
CA GLU A 32 -5.47 16.52 15.20
C GLU A 32 -4.72 15.27 14.71
N PRO A 33 -4.33 14.34 15.59
CA PRO A 33 -3.59 13.12 15.22
C PRO A 33 -4.30 12.29 14.12
N GLY A 34 -5.63 12.21 14.17
CA GLY A 34 -6.46 11.49 13.20
C GLY A 34 -6.73 12.23 11.90
N MET A 35 -6.20 13.45 11.69
CA MET A 35 -6.36 14.16 10.43
C MET A 35 -5.66 13.41 9.30
N ARG A 36 -6.28 13.44 8.12
CA ARG A 36 -5.69 12.89 6.90
C ARG A 36 -4.51 13.74 6.46
N VAL A 37 -3.41 13.11 6.10
CA VAL A 37 -2.21 13.77 5.56
C VAL A 37 -2.57 14.58 4.31
N SER A 38 -3.36 14.00 3.41
CA SER A 38 -3.88 14.67 2.21
C SER A 38 -4.63 15.97 2.52
N LYS A 39 -5.45 16.00 3.59
CA LYS A 39 -6.20 17.19 4.00
C LYS A 39 -5.26 18.26 4.54
N VAL A 40 -4.28 17.87 5.34
CA VAL A 40 -3.27 18.80 5.88
C VAL A 40 -2.46 19.42 4.75
N LEU A 41 -1.96 18.61 3.82
CA LEU A 41 -1.24 19.09 2.63
C LEU A 41 -2.08 20.05 1.79
N ALA A 42 -3.35 19.73 1.53
CA ALA A 42 -4.26 20.61 0.80
C ALA A 42 -4.49 21.96 1.50
N ILE A 43 -4.58 21.99 2.85
CA ILE A 43 -4.72 23.25 3.61
C ILE A 43 -3.42 24.08 3.54
N LEU A 44 -2.27 23.42 3.54
CA LEU A 44 -0.96 24.07 3.39
C LEU A 44 -0.69 24.56 1.96
N GLY A 45 -1.53 24.21 0.98
CA GLY A 45 -1.39 24.63 -0.41
C GLY A 45 -0.52 23.71 -1.28
N ASP A 46 -0.34 22.45 -0.88
CA ASP A 46 0.33 21.45 -1.71
C ASP A 46 -0.46 21.13 -2.99
N ASP A 47 0.26 20.70 -4.03
CA ASP A 47 -0.33 20.36 -5.32
C ASP A 47 -1.22 19.12 -5.25
N ASP A 48 -2.35 19.14 -5.97
CA ASP A 48 -3.22 17.96 -6.10
C ASP A 48 -2.56 16.88 -6.98
N LEU A 49 -2.33 15.71 -6.40
CA LEU A 49 -1.82 14.53 -7.11
C LEU A 49 -2.82 13.95 -8.13
N GLY A 50 -4.06 14.46 -8.20
CA GLY A 50 -5.11 13.98 -9.10
C GLY A 50 -5.71 12.64 -8.65
N HIS A 51 -5.49 12.26 -7.39
CA HIS A 51 -5.92 10.98 -6.84
C HIS A 51 -7.36 10.98 -6.33
N TYR A 52 -8.05 12.12 -6.28
CA TYR A 52 -9.44 12.17 -5.83
C TYR A 52 -10.35 11.33 -6.73
N PRO A 53 -11.27 10.53 -6.16
CA PRO A 53 -12.19 9.71 -6.94
C PRO A 53 -13.26 10.57 -7.61
N ASP A 54 -13.65 10.22 -8.83
CA ASP A 54 -14.79 10.83 -9.51
C ASP A 54 -16.10 10.23 -8.99
N THR A 55 -16.71 10.91 -8.02
CA THR A 55 -17.97 10.51 -7.39
C THR A 55 -19.20 10.82 -8.25
N ASN A 56 -19.04 11.53 -9.37
CA ASN A 56 -20.15 11.80 -10.31
C ASN A 56 -20.47 10.58 -11.17
N VAL A 57 -19.54 9.62 -11.28
CA VAL A 57 -19.79 8.37 -12.00
C VAL A 57 -20.86 7.57 -11.27
N ARG A 58 -21.98 7.33 -11.96
CA ARG A 58 -23.12 6.59 -11.39
C ARG A 58 -22.66 5.25 -10.82
N GLY A 59 -22.90 5.08 -9.51
CA GLY A 59 -22.66 3.82 -8.82
C GLY A 59 -21.34 3.75 -8.05
N VAL A 60 -20.53 4.80 -8.07
CA VAL A 60 -19.33 4.88 -7.24
C VAL A 60 -19.68 4.86 -5.75
N SER A 61 -18.95 4.05 -4.99
CA SER A 61 -19.07 3.97 -3.54
C SER A 61 -17.85 3.30 -2.94
N ALA A 62 -17.34 3.84 -1.83
CA ALA A 62 -16.26 3.22 -1.06
C ALA A 62 -16.63 1.79 -0.60
N GLU A 63 -17.90 1.51 -0.28
CA GLU A 63 -18.31 0.16 0.12
C GLU A 63 -18.19 -0.85 -1.04
N ARG A 64 -18.56 -0.45 -2.26
CA ARG A 64 -18.35 -1.29 -3.45
C ARG A 64 -16.87 -1.47 -3.75
N GLY A 65 -16.06 -0.42 -3.52
CA GLY A 65 -14.61 -0.49 -3.64
C GLY A 65 -14.01 -1.52 -2.68
N ARG A 66 -14.43 -1.47 -1.42
CA ARG A 66 -14.04 -2.44 -0.40
C ARG A 66 -14.40 -3.87 -0.82
N GLN A 67 -15.64 -4.10 -1.25
CA GLN A 67 -16.07 -5.42 -1.74
C GLN A 67 -15.19 -5.92 -2.91
N LEU A 68 -14.84 -5.06 -3.86
CA LEU A 68 -13.93 -5.43 -4.96
C LEU A 68 -12.51 -5.77 -4.47
N VAL A 69 -11.97 -5.00 -3.51
CA VAL A 69 -10.62 -5.20 -2.97
C VAL A 69 -10.50 -6.51 -2.18
N PHE A 70 -11.50 -6.82 -1.35
CA PHE A 70 -11.48 -7.98 -0.46
C PHE A 70 -12.05 -9.25 -1.10
N ASP A 71 -13.12 -9.13 -1.89
CA ASP A 71 -13.91 -10.27 -2.35
C ASP A 71 -13.81 -10.47 -3.88
N GLY A 72 -13.31 -9.47 -4.61
CA GLY A 72 -13.25 -9.48 -6.08
C GLY A 72 -14.64 -9.44 -6.74
N ILE A 73 -15.70 -9.22 -5.97
CA ILE A 73 -17.09 -9.06 -6.41
C ILE A 73 -17.71 -7.92 -5.63
N ALA A 74 -18.70 -7.24 -6.20
CA ALA A 74 -19.43 -6.17 -5.52
C ALA A 74 -20.87 -6.08 -6.00
N SER A 75 -21.71 -5.35 -5.28
CA SER A 75 -23.03 -4.97 -5.78
C SER A 75 -22.93 -4.06 -7.01
N LYS A 76 -23.79 -4.29 -8.01
CA LYS A 76 -23.89 -3.44 -9.21
C LYS A 76 -24.82 -2.25 -8.97
N PRO A 77 -24.61 -1.13 -9.69
CA PRO A 77 -25.63 -0.10 -9.82
C PRO A 77 -26.88 -0.68 -10.49
N GLY A 78 -28.05 -0.52 -9.86
CA GLY A 78 -29.31 -1.07 -10.37
C GLY A 78 -29.60 -2.52 -9.96
N GLY A 79 -28.80 -3.13 -9.09
CA GLY A 79 -29.07 -4.44 -8.49
C GLY A 79 -28.23 -5.59 -9.04
N GLY A 80 -28.14 -6.66 -8.24
CA GLY A 80 -27.31 -7.85 -8.53
C GLY A 80 -25.82 -7.64 -8.26
N SER A 81 -25.01 -8.66 -8.60
CA SER A 81 -23.56 -8.68 -8.33
C SER A 81 -22.72 -8.55 -9.60
N THR A 82 -21.52 -7.99 -9.48
CA THR A 82 -20.51 -7.98 -10.55
C THR A 82 -20.09 -9.40 -10.91
N ARG A 83 -19.57 -9.57 -12.13
CA ARG A 83 -18.77 -10.76 -12.41
C ARG A 83 -17.49 -10.65 -11.59
N ARG A 84 -17.01 -11.77 -11.06
CA ARG A 84 -15.71 -11.84 -10.37
C ARG A 84 -14.62 -11.13 -11.18
N GLN A 85 -13.84 -10.32 -10.48
CA GLN A 85 -12.75 -9.52 -11.03
C GLN A 85 -11.66 -10.46 -11.58
N SER A 86 -11.23 -11.43 -10.79
CA SER A 86 -10.31 -12.49 -11.21
C SER A 86 -10.74 -13.84 -10.66
N LYS A 87 -10.44 -14.92 -11.40
CA LYS A 87 -10.66 -16.28 -10.91
C LYS A 87 -9.61 -16.71 -9.86
N HIS A 88 -8.49 -15.98 -9.76
CA HIS A 88 -7.30 -16.44 -9.05
C HIS A 88 -6.99 -15.62 -7.80
N PHE A 89 -7.03 -14.30 -7.89
CA PHE A 89 -6.58 -13.41 -6.82
C PHE A 89 -7.54 -12.25 -6.60
N VAL A 90 -7.58 -11.77 -5.36
CA VAL A 90 -8.15 -10.47 -4.99
C VAL A 90 -7.00 -9.56 -4.56
N CYS A 91 -7.24 -8.26 -4.39
CA CYS A 91 -6.16 -7.33 -4.03
C CYS A 91 -5.47 -7.75 -2.72
N THR A 92 -6.26 -8.20 -1.74
CA THR A 92 -5.76 -8.67 -0.44
C THR A 92 -5.07 -10.04 -0.48
N SER A 93 -5.01 -10.70 -1.63
CA SER A 93 -4.12 -11.85 -1.82
C SER A 93 -2.65 -11.44 -1.70
N CYS A 94 -2.29 -10.22 -2.11
CA CYS A 94 -0.90 -9.75 -2.18
C CYS A 94 -0.64 -8.43 -1.44
N HIS A 95 -1.68 -7.71 -1.02
CA HIS A 95 -1.54 -6.43 -0.34
C HIS A 95 -2.25 -6.41 1.02
N ASN A 96 -1.60 -5.83 2.04
CA ASN A 96 -2.29 -5.44 3.26
C ASN A 96 -3.18 -4.20 3.03
N THR A 97 -4.22 -4.02 3.84
CA THR A 97 -5.07 -2.80 3.84
C THR A 97 -4.90 -1.95 5.10
N LYS A 98 -3.95 -2.34 5.94
CA LYS A 98 -3.51 -1.63 7.14
C LYS A 98 -2.04 -1.30 6.98
N ARG A 99 -1.55 -0.34 7.78
CA ARG A 99 -0.13 0.01 7.82
C ARG A 99 0.71 -1.25 8.09
N GLU A 100 1.78 -1.46 7.34
CA GLU A 100 2.69 -2.61 7.50
C GLU A 100 4.12 -2.20 7.87
N ASP A 101 4.47 -0.94 7.63
CA ASP A 101 5.76 -0.37 7.98
C ASP A 101 5.61 0.41 9.31
N PRO A 102 6.42 0.12 10.33
CA PRO A 102 6.38 0.87 11.59
C PRO A 102 6.87 2.31 11.45
N ASP A 103 7.79 2.55 10.49
CA ASP A 103 8.27 3.87 10.09
C ASP A 103 8.10 4.02 8.58
N LEU A 104 7.20 4.92 8.17
CA LEU A 104 6.82 5.10 6.76
C LEU A 104 7.94 5.69 5.89
N ARG A 105 9.01 6.21 6.48
CA ARG A 105 10.17 6.77 5.78
C ARG A 105 11.05 5.71 5.14
N TYR A 106 10.97 4.47 5.61
CA TYR A 106 11.88 3.41 5.23
C TYR A 106 11.12 2.18 4.75
N SER A 107 11.62 1.56 3.68
CA SER A 107 11.17 0.22 3.29
C SER A 107 12.11 -0.83 3.89
N ASP A 108 12.04 -0.99 5.21
CA ASP A 108 12.85 -1.95 5.95
C ASP A 108 12.16 -3.34 6.01
N PRO A 109 12.74 -4.39 5.40
CA PRO A 109 12.13 -5.70 5.37
C PRO A 109 12.05 -6.38 6.75
N GLN A 110 13.03 -6.16 7.64
CA GLN A 110 13.06 -6.79 8.96
C GLN A 110 12.06 -6.12 9.91
N ALA A 111 12.08 -4.78 9.98
CA ALA A 111 11.13 -4.05 10.81
C ALA A 111 9.67 -4.33 10.39
N ARG A 112 9.42 -4.50 9.08
CA ARG A 112 8.11 -4.90 8.55
C ARG A 112 7.70 -6.31 8.98
N LEU A 113 8.61 -7.28 8.96
CA LEU A 113 8.31 -8.66 9.35
C LEU A 113 7.86 -8.72 10.82
N GLU A 114 8.62 -8.07 11.70
CA GLU A 114 8.31 -7.99 13.13
C GLU A 114 6.98 -7.26 13.36
N TYR A 115 6.81 -6.09 12.75
CA TYR A 115 5.59 -5.30 12.91
C TYR A 115 4.35 -6.03 12.39
N THR A 116 4.41 -6.64 11.20
CA THR A 116 3.26 -7.39 10.66
C THR A 116 2.92 -8.60 11.53
N ASN A 117 3.92 -9.29 12.09
CA ASN A 117 3.70 -10.37 13.05
C ASN A 117 2.98 -9.87 14.32
N GLU A 118 3.47 -8.80 14.94
CA GLU A 118 2.86 -8.18 16.13
C GLU A 118 1.41 -7.76 15.88
N GLN A 119 1.14 -7.19 14.71
CA GLN A 119 -0.19 -6.75 14.30
C GLN A 119 -1.09 -7.89 13.76
N LYS A 120 -0.61 -9.14 13.75
CA LYS A 120 -1.30 -10.32 13.20
C LYS A 120 -1.75 -10.13 11.75
N MET A 121 -0.87 -9.54 10.95
CA MET A 121 -1.06 -9.31 9.52
C MET A 121 -0.11 -10.19 8.71
N PRO A 122 -0.48 -10.58 7.50
CA PRO A 122 0.41 -11.35 6.65
C PRO A 122 1.59 -10.49 6.14
N PHE A 123 2.72 -11.14 5.91
CA PHE A 123 3.93 -10.56 5.34
C PHE A 123 3.97 -10.79 3.83
N LEU A 124 3.51 -9.80 3.06
CA LEU A 124 3.16 -9.97 1.65
C LEU A 124 4.17 -9.35 0.68
N GLN A 125 4.13 -9.81 -0.57
CA GLN A 125 5.04 -9.41 -1.65
C GLN A 125 4.85 -7.95 -2.07
N ALA A 126 3.59 -7.50 -2.07
CA ALA A 126 3.24 -6.19 -2.59
C ALA A 126 3.03 -5.19 -1.45
N THR A 127 3.23 -3.92 -1.77
CA THR A 127 3.18 -2.81 -0.82
C THR A 127 1.77 -2.60 -0.29
N SER A 128 1.59 -2.33 1.00
CA SER A 128 0.26 -2.06 1.57
C SER A 128 -0.55 -1.03 0.76
N LEU A 129 -1.86 -1.26 0.69
CA LEU A 129 -2.86 -0.33 0.16
C LEU A 129 -3.16 0.81 1.14
N TYR A 130 -2.80 0.66 2.42
CA TYR A 130 -2.88 1.75 3.38
C TYR A 130 -1.93 2.88 2.96
N GLY A 131 -2.45 4.10 2.90
CA GLY A 131 -1.71 5.28 2.46
C GLY A 131 -1.36 5.30 0.97
N VAL A 132 -1.91 4.41 0.14
CA VAL A 132 -1.53 4.34 -1.28
C VAL A 132 -1.89 5.61 -2.05
N VAL A 133 -2.93 6.34 -1.61
CA VAL A 133 -3.34 7.62 -2.22
C VAL A 133 -2.36 8.77 -1.94
N ASN A 134 -1.47 8.61 -0.96
CA ASN A 134 -0.44 9.58 -0.60
C ASN A 134 0.85 9.40 -1.42
N ARG A 135 1.00 8.26 -2.11
CA ARG A 135 2.17 8.00 -2.95
C ARG A 135 2.03 8.75 -4.26
N GLU A 136 3.12 9.32 -4.73
CA GLU A 136 3.21 10.04 -6.01
C GLU A 136 3.48 9.10 -7.18
N THR A 137 4.16 7.96 -6.93
CA THR A 137 4.58 7.04 -8.00
C THR A 137 4.34 5.56 -7.68
N PHE A 138 4.05 4.80 -8.74
CA PHE A 138 3.70 3.37 -8.68
C PHE A 138 4.58 2.54 -9.63
N TYR A 139 4.69 1.23 -9.37
CA TYR A 139 5.52 0.33 -10.21
C TYR A 139 6.96 0.83 -10.41
N ASN A 140 7.60 1.21 -9.30
CA ASN A 140 8.93 1.80 -9.26
C ASN A 140 10.04 0.76 -9.45
N GLY A 141 11.25 1.23 -9.76
CA GLY A 141 12.44 0.39 -9.89
C GLY A 141 12.24 -0.75 -10.89
N ASP A 142 12.54 -1.98 -10.44
CA ASP A 142 12.63 -3.16 -11.29
C ASP A 142 11.28 -3.69 -11.79
N TYR A 143 10.16 -3.09 -11.38
CA TYR A 143 8.87 -3.39 -12.02
C TYR A 143 8.87 -3.10 -13.52
N GLU A 144 9.70 -2.17 -14.00
CA GLU A 144 9.94 -1.92 -15.42
C GLU A 144 10.56 -3.13 -16.12
N LYS A 145 11.52 -3.81 -15.49
CA LYS A 145 12.13 -5.04 -16.03
C LYS A 145 11.09 -6.15 -16.19
N LYS A 146 10.06 -6.16 -15.34
CA LYS A 146 9.02 -7.20 -15.32
C LYS A 146 7.87 -6.93 -16.29
N TYR A 147 7.36 -5.70 -16.32
CA TYR A 147 6.15 -5.37 -17.06
C TYR A 147 6.42 -4.52 -18.32
N GLY A 148 7.67 -4.09 -18.55
CA GLY A 148 8.05 -3.29 -19.70
C GLY A 148 7.25 -1.99 -19.78
N GLU A 149 6.85 -1.61 -20.99
CA GLU A 149 6.18 -0.33 -21.27
C GLU A 149 4.84 -0.15 -20.52
N LEU A 150 4.23 -1.25 -20.04
CA LEU A 150 2.98 -1.19 -19.28
C LEU A 150 3.12 -0.34 -18.01
N VAL A 151 4.31 -0.27 -17.42
CA VAL A 151 4.51 0.53 -16.19
C VAL A 151 4.47 2.03 -16.46
N TYR A 152 4.86 2.50 -17.65
CA TYR A 152 5.02 3.94 -17.87
C TYR A 152 3.69 4.69 -17.78
N ALA A 153 2.61 4.11 -18.33
CA ALA A 153 1.28 4.68 -18.21
C ALA A 153 0.71 4.58 -16.79
N ALA A 154 1.18 3.64 -15.98
CA ALA A 154 0.72 3.43 -14.60
C ALA A 154 1.56 4.18 -13.55
N ARG A 155 2.80 4.59 -13.89
CA ARG A 155 3.79 5.07 -12.91
C ARG A 155 3.36 6.34 -12.20
N ASN A 156 2.71 7.25 -12.91
CA ASN A 156 2.24 8.53 -12.39
C ASN A 156 0.70 8.65 -12.44
N ASP A 157 -0.01 7.51 -12.50
CA ASP A 157 -1.47 7.48 -12.54
C ASP A 157 -1.98 6.32 -11.67
N ILE A 158 -2.55 6.65 -10.51
CA ILE A 158 -3.13 5.66 -9.60
C ILE A 158 -4.23 4.82 -10.26
N ARG A 159 -4.98 5.39 -11.21
CA ARG A 159 -6.03 4.66 -11.95
C ARG A 159 -5.40 3.64 -12.88
N GLY A 160 -4.39 4.07 -13.64
CA GLY A 160 -3.52 3.21 -14.43
C GLY A 160 -2.89 2.09 -13.59
N ALA A 161 -2.38 2.39 -12.40
CA ALA A 161 -1.79 1.43 -11.49
C ALA A 161 -2.80 0.38 -10.98
N ILE A 162 -3.99 0.82 -10.53
CA ILE A 162 -5.08 -0.09 -10.14
C ILE A 162 -5.48 -0.97 -11.32
N GLN A 163 -5.58 -0.39 -12.51
CA GLN A 163 -5.99 -1.11 -13.71
C GLN A 163 -4.96 -2.13 -14.18
N LEU A 164 -3.67 -1.79 -14.14
CA LEU A 164 -2.56 -2.68 -14.45
C LEU A 164 -2.54 -3.85 -13.46
N CYS A 165 -2.69 -3.57 -12.16
CA CYS A 165 -2.78 -4.60 -11.13
C CYS A 165 -3.97 -5.54 -11.39
N ALA A 166 -5.14 -5.00 -11.68
CA ALA A 166 -6.33 -5.80 -11.93
C ALA A 166 -6.16 -6.79 -13.11
N VAL A 167 -5.42 -6.41 -14.15
CA VAL A 167 -5.25 -7.24 -15.35
C VAL A 167 -4.03 -8.15 -15.24
N GLU A 168 -2.86 -7.61 -14.88
CA GLU A 168 -1.60 -8.36 -14.91
C GLU A 168 -1.33 -9.09 -13.60
N CYS A 169 -1.44 -8.37 -12.47
CA CYS A 169 -1.17 -8.95 -11.16
C CYS A 169 -2.31 -9.86 -10.70
N ALA A 170 -3.57 -9.43 -10.74
CA ALA A 170 -4.68 -10.26 -10.32
C ALA A 170 -5.08 -11.28 -11.39
N GLN A 171 -4.66 -11.09 -12.65
CA GLN A 171 -5.08 -11.91 -13.80
C GLN A 171 -6.57 -11.88 -14.05
N GLY A 172 -7.14 -10.70 -13.81
CA GLY A 172 -8.55 -10.46 -13.91
C GLY A 172 -8.95 -9.82 -15.23
N ARG A 173 -10.23 -9.49 -15.28
CA ARG A 173 -10.77 -8.62 -16.33
C ARG A 173 -10.39 -7.17 -16.06
N LYS A 174 -10.43 -6.36 -17.13
CA LYS A 174 -10.45 -4.90 -17.01
C LYS A 174 -11.60 -4.46 -16.08
N LEU A 175 -11.34 -3.45 -15.25
CA LEU A 175 -12.33 -2.86 -14.37
C LEU A 175 -13.17 -1.88 -15.19
N LYS A 176 -14.45 -1.75 -14.85
CA LYS A 176 -15.29 -0.66 -15.37
C LYS A 176 -14.94 0.62 -14.63
N ASN A 177 -15.18 1.78 -15.24
CA ASN A 177 -14.87 3.07 -14.62
C ASN A 177 -15.46 3.20 -13.22
N TRP A 178 -16.75 2.87 -13.03
CA TRP A 178 -17.37 2.94 -11.70
C TRP A 178 -16.74 1.97 -10.68
N GLU A 179 -16.21 0.81 -11.12
CA GLU A 179 -15.52 -0.14 -10.24
C GLU A 179 -14.16 0.42 -9.81
N LEU A 180 -13.43 1.02 -10.76
CA LEU A 180 -12.14 1.65 -10.52
C LEU A 180 -12.28 2.84 -9.56
N GLU A 181 -13.20 3.76 -9.82
CA GLU A 181 -13.46 4.92 -8.95
C GLU A 181 -14.02 4.49 -7.57
N SER A 182 -14.76 3.38 -7.51
CA SER A 182 -15.19 2.79 -6.23
C SER A 182 -13.99 2.28 -5.43
N ILE A 183 -13.07 1.55 -6.06
CA ILE A 183 -11.82 1.08 -5.42
C ILE A 183 -11.03 2.29 -4.91
N LEU A 184 -10.83 3.32 -5.75
CA LEU A 184 -10.14 4.54 -5.35
C LEU A 184 -10.85 5.24 -4.18
N SER A 185 -12.19 5.31 -4.20
CA SER A 185 -12.97 5.83 -3.08
C SER A 185 -12.73 5.06 -1.78
N PHE A 186 -12.59 3.73 -1.85
CA PHE A 186 -12.20 2.92 -0.70
C PHE A 186 -10.76 3.20 -0.24
N LEU A 187 -9.81 3.31 -1.16
CA LEU A 187 -8.41 3.61 -0.81
C LEU A 187 -8.27 4.94 -0.07
N TRP A 188 -9.08 5.94 -0.42
CA TRP A 188 -9.19 7.20 0.34
C TRP A 188 -9.73 7.05 1.76
N THR A 189 -10.40 5.94 2.10
CA THR A 189 -10.81 5.68 3.49
C THR A 189 -9.64 5.21 4.36
N ILE A 190 -8.59 4.66 3.74
CA ILE A 190 -7.37 4.15 4.38
C ILE A 190 -6.13 4.99 4.05
N ASP A 191 -6.34 6.29 3.81
CA ASP A 191 -5.33 7.34 3.69
C ASP A 191 -4.50 7.50 4.98
N LEU A 192 -3.23 7.88 4.83
CA LEU A 192 -2.34 8.19 5.95
C LEU A 192 -2.92 9.25 6.88
N LYS A 193 -2.62 9.11 8.17
CA LYS A 193 -2.98 10.06 9.24
C LYS A 193 -1.75 10.80 9.75
N ILE A 194 -1.97 11.93 10.42
CA ILE A 194 -0.88 12.70 11.04
C ILE A 194 -0.16 11.87 12.11
N GLU A 195 -0.90 11.07 12.88
CA GLU A 195 -0.31 10.11 13.83
C GLU A 195 0.57 9.03 13.19
N ASP A 196 0.42 8.76 11.88
CA ASP A 196 1.27 7.81 11.18
C ASP A 196 2.67 8.36 10.87
N LEU A 197 2.85 9.68 10.90
CA LEU A 197 4.08 10.34 10.47
C LEU A 197 5.19 10.32 11.54
N ASN A 198 4.87 9.91 12.78
CA ASN A 198 5.78 9.91 13.93
C ASN A 198 6.51 11.26 14.10
N LEU A 199 5.77 12.38 13.96
CA LEU A 199 6.32 13.73 14.16
C LEU A 199 6.80 13.88 15.62
N ASP A 200 7.94 14.53 15.80
CA ASP A 200 8.35 15.01 17.12
C ASP A 200 7.56 16.27 17.52
N GLU A 201 7.69 16.69 18.78
CA GLU A 201 6.94 17.83 19.33
C GLU A 201 7.20 19.12 18.54
N ASP A 202 8.46 19.39 18.20
CA ASP A 202 8.85 20.58 17.42
C ASP A 202 8.23 20.56 16.02
N GLN A 203 8.25 19.42 15.33
CA GLN A 203 7.61 19.25 14.03
C GLN A 203 6.09 19.41 14.10
N TYR A 204 5.47 18.88 15.16
CA TYR A 204 4.03 18.99 15.38
C TYR A 204 3.62 20.45 15.59
N ASP A 205 4.34 21.17 16.46
CA ASP A 205 4.09 22.58 16.75
C ASP A 205 4.34 23.48 15.54
N TYR A 206 5.39 23.17 14.76
CA TYR A 206 5.66 23.84 13.49
C TYR A 206 4.50 23.67 12.52
N LEU A 207 4.04 22.43 12.33
CA LEU A 207 2.92 22.10 11.44
C LEU A 207 1.61 22.76 11.89
N ALA A 208 1.31 22.72 13.19
CA ALA A 208 0.14 23.38 13.76
C ALA A 208 0.17 24.91 13.59
N SER A 209 1.37 25.51 13.65
CA SER A 209 1.57 26.94 13.41
C SER A 209 1.43 27.30 11.92
N ALA A 210 1.94 26.46 11.03
CA ALA A 210 1.80 26.61 9.58
C ALA A 210 0.33 26.57 9.14
N LEU A 211 -0.49 25.68 9.73
CA LEU A 211 -1.94 25.58 9.47
C LEU A 211 -2.72 26.83 9.88
N LYS A 212 -2.17 27.65 10.78
CA LYS A 212 -2.72 28.96 11.17
C LYS A 212 -2.21 30.11 10.31
N GLY A 213 -1.35 29.84 9.32
CA GLY A 213 -0.70 30.86 8.49
C GLY A 213 0.39 31.63 9.22
N ASN A 214 0.90 31.11 10.34
CA ASN A 214 1.88 31.80 11.18
C ASN A 214 3.33 31.48 10.81
N THR A 215 3.56 30.48 9.95
CA THR A 215 4.90 30.05 9.52
C THR A 215 4.91 29.75 8.02
N ASP A 216 6.10 29.45 7.50
CA ASP A 216 6.28 29.03 6.11
C ASP A 216 5.56 27.71 5.81
N GLN A 217 4.70 27.72 4.80
CA GLN A 217 3.87 26.57 4.41
C GLN A 217 4.67 25.54 3.60
N ASP A 218 5.61 25.99 2.76
CA ASP A 218 6.44 25.11 1.92
C ASP A 218 7.35 24.23 2.78
N SER A 219 7.93 24.79 3.84
CA SER A 219 8.70 24.05 4.84
C SER A 219 7.82 23.03 5.58
N ALA A 220 6.57 23.38 5.90
CA ALA A 220 5.64 22.45 6.56
C ALA A 220 5.25 21.29 5.65
N ILE A 221 4.99 21.56 4.35
CA ILE A 221 4.78 20.54 3.32
C ILE A 221 6.00 19.62 3.22
N SER A 222 7.19 20.20 3.19
CA SER A 222 8.45 19.46 3.12
C SER A 222 8.65 18.54 4.33
N ILE A 223 8.34 19.03 5.55
CA ILE A 223 8.34 18.21 6.77
C ILE A 223 7.40 17.04 6.58
N VAL A 224 6.13 17.27 6.25
CA VAL A 224 5.11 16.21 6.08
C VAL A 224 5.55 15.17 5.04
N LYS A 225 5.99 15.61 3.85
CA LYS A 225 6.43 14.71 2.77
C LYS A 225 7.70 13.94 3.11
N SER A 226 8.57 14.45 3.98
CA SER A 226 9.76 13.73 4.44
C SER A 226 9.45 12.54 5.36
N ARG A 227 8.21 12.44 5.87
CA ARG A 227 7.80 11.42 6.85
C ARG A 227 7.24 10.14 6.24
N TYR A 228 7.15 10.06 4.92
CA TYR A 228 6.74 8.84 4.22
C TYR A 228 7.38 8.77 2.83
N ILE A 229 7.59 7.56 2.32
CA ILE A 229 8.09 7.39 0.95
C ILE A 229 7.01 7.75 -0.09
N SER A 230 7.36 8.61 -1.05
CA SER A 230 6.46 8.99 -2.16
C SER A 230 6.25 7.86 -3.17
N GLY A 231 7.14 6.86 -3.19
CA GLY A 231 7.03 5.66 -4.02
C GLY A 231 7.74 4.50 -3.36
N SER A 232 7.11 3.32 -3.38
CA SER A 232 7.74 2.12 -2.81
C SER A 232 8.86 1.61 -3.72
N PRO A 233 10.10 1.46 -3.24
CA PRO A 233 11.21 0.95 -4.04
C PRO A 233 11.03 -0.55 -4.29
N ALA A 234 11.63 -1.03 -5.38
CA ALA A 234 11.64 -2.44 -5.71
C ALA A 234 12.89 -2.81 -6.49
N HIS A 235 13.78 -3.60 -5.87
CA HIS A 235 14.89 -4.24 -6.54
C HIS A 235 14.67 -5.76 -6.59
N PHE A 236 14.65 -6.32 -7.80
CA PHE A 236 14.48 -7.76 -7.99
C PHE A 236 15.86 -8.44 -8.02
N GLY A 237 16.19 -9.13 -6.92
CA GLY A 237 17.36 -9.99 -6.84
C GLY A 237 17.26 -11.22 -7.74
N SER A 238 18.40 -11.89 -7.95
CA SER A 238 18.44 -13.18 -8.66
C SER A 238 18.57 -14.33 -7.67
N ALA A 239 18.00 -15.49 -7.99
CA ALA A 239 18.11 -16.68 -7.15
C ALA A 239 19.58 -17.08 -6.90
N TYR A 240 20.43 -16.96 -7.93
CA TYR A 240 21.86 -17.26 -7.84
C TYR A 240 22.60 -16.31 -6.91
N ALA A 241 22.43 -14.99 -7.08
CA ALA A 241 23.08 -14.01 -6.23
C ALA A 241 22.62 -14.17 -4.77
N SER A 242 21.32 -14.35 -4.54
CA SER A 242 20.79 -14.58 -3.20
C SER A 242 21.37 -15.84 -2.56
N HIS A 243 21.48 -16.95 -3.29
CA HIS A 243 22.12 -18.17 -2.78
C HIS A 243 23.58 -17.93 -2.38
N GLN A 244 24.34 -17.17 -3.17
CA GLN A 244 25.72 -16.81 -2.81
C GLN A 244 25.81 -15.87 -1.60
N SER A 245 24.86 -14.94 -1.48
CA SER A 245 24.77 -14.06 -0.32
C SER A 245 24.49 -14.87 0.95
N THR A 246 23.52 -15.79 0.92
CA THR A 246 23.08 -16.55 2.09
C THR A 246 24.14 -17.52 2.62
N GLU A 247 25.04 -18.02 1.78
CA GLU A 247 26.20 -18.84 2.22
C GLU A 247 27.10 -18.12 3.24
N LYS A 248 27.11 -16.79 3.23
CA LYS A 248 27.92 -15.95 4.13
C LYS A 248 27.15 -15.45 5.36
N LEU A 249 25.87 -15.79 5.47
CA LEU A 249 24.97 -15.32 6.52
C LEU A 249 24.67 -16.43 7.52
N THR A 250 24.51 -16.03 8.77
CA THR A 250 24.01 -16.92 9.83
C THR A 250 22.50 -16.79 9.89
N GLY A 251 21.78 -17.90 9.74
CA GLY A 251 20.32 -17.88 9.75
C GLY A 251 19.74 -17.99 11.16
N ASN A 252 18.61 -17.33 11.36
CA ASN A 252 17.80 -17.36 12.57
C ASN A 252 16.49 -18.11 12.31
N SER A 253 16.34 -19.32 12.87
CA SER A 253 15.15 -20.15 12.67
C SER A 253 13.88 -19.53 13.25
N GLU A 254 13.95 -18.74 14.32
CA GLU A 254 12.77 -18.06 14.87
C GLU A 254 12.29 -16.96 13.93
N ASN A 255 13.21 -16.20 13.33
CA ASN A 255 12.84 -15.22 12.30
C ASN A 255 12.31 -15.91 11.03
N GLY A 256 12.92 -17.03 10.64
CA GLY A 256 12.45 -17.85 9.53
C GLY A 256 11.05 -18.43 9.73
N LYS A 257 10.72 -18.78 10.97
CA LYS A 257 9.37 -19.20 11.38
C LYS A 257 8.35 -18.10 11.10
N LEU A 258 8.65 -16.85 11.48
CA LEU A 258 7.76 -15.72 11.22
C LEU A 258 7.48 -15.56 9.73
N ILE A 259 8.50 -15.73 8.89
CA ILE A 259 8.32 -15.67 7.42
C ILE A 259 7.43 -16.83 6.96
N TYR A 260 7.72 -18.05 7.39
CA TYR A 260 6.92 -19.21 6.99
C TYR A 260 5.45 -19.05 7.35
N GLU A 261 5.16 -18.68 8.60
CA GLU A 261 3.81 -18.57 9.15
C GLU A 261 3.06 -17.36 8.60
N ASN A 262 3.71 -16.19 8.50
CA ASN A 262 3.04 -14.95 8.11
C ASN A 262 3.03 -14.70 6.60
N SER A 263 3.94 -15.33 5.85
CA SER A 263 4.02 -15.19 4.39
C SER A 263 3.61 -16.45 3.65
N CYS A 264 4.34 -17.55 3.87
CA CYS A 264 4.18 -18.77 3.07
C CYS A 264 2.79 -19.37 3.29
N LEU A 265 2.39 -19.54 4.56
CA LEU A 265 1.09 -20.12 4.90
C LEU A 265 -0.09 -19.24 4.48
N HIS A 266 0.05 -17.90 4.37
CA HIS A 266 -1.03 -17.04 3.87
C HIS A 266 -1.52 -17.47 2.48
N CYS A 267 -0.61 -17.86 1.60
CA CYS A 267 -0.95 -18.30 0.25
C CYS A 267 -1.16 -19.82 0.14
N HIS A 268 -0.36 -20.60 0.87
CA HIS A 268 -0.22 -22.03 0.63
C HIS A 268 -1.02 -22.90 1.60
N LYS A 269 -1.38 -22.41 2.79
CA LYS A 269 -2.19 -23.18 3.74
C LYS A 269 -3.56 -23.42 3.17
N GLU A 270 -4.00 -24.68 3.22
CA GLU A 270 -5.30 -25.12 2.68
C GLU A 270 -5.51 -24.73 1.21
N ARG A 271 -4.42 -24.48 0.48
CA ARG A 271 -4.42 -24.05 -0.91
C ARG A 271 -5.23 -22.76 -1.16
N ARG A 272 -5.21 -21.82 -0.21
CA ARG A 272 -5.99 -20.58 -0.26
C ARG A 272 -5.81 -19.79 -1.57
N TYR A 273 -4.56 -19.59 -1.99
CA TYR A 273 -4.22 -18.89 -3.25
C TYR A 273 -3.25 -19.68 -4.13
N SER A 274 -2.73 -20.81 -3.64
CA SER A 274 -1.76 -21.66 -4.33
C SER A 274 -2.22 -23.11 -4.37
N PHE A 275 -1.96 -23.82 -5.47
CA PHE A 275 -2.23 -25.26 -5.56
C PHE A 275 -1.23 -26.12 -4.76
N PHE A 276 -0.07 -25.56 -4.42
CA PHE A 276 0.94 -26.24 -3.62
C PHE A 276 0.60 -26.01 -2.15
N ASN A 277 0.20 -27.07 -1.44
CA ASN A 277 -0.14 -26.98 -0.02
C ASN A 277 1.14 -26.92 0.82
N LEU A 278 1.16 -26.00 1.77
CA LEU A 278 2.15 -25.97 2.85
C LEU A 278 1.41 -26.07 4.18
N ASP A 279 2.02 -26.77 5.13
CA ASP A 279 1.50 -27.02 6.47
C ASP A 279 2.66 -27.14 7.46
N ASP A 280 2.36 -27.44 8.71
CA ASP A 280 3.36 -27.57 9.77
C ASP A 280 3.85 -29.01 9.95
N GLU A 281 3.70 -29.88 8.95
CA GLU A 281 4.14 -31.28 9.06
C GLU A 281 5.61 -31.45 8.67
N LYS A 282 6.33 -32.31 9.39
CA LYS A 282 7.75 -32.62 9.14
C LYS A 282 8.03 -32.99 7.68
N ILE A 283 7.14 -33.75 7.04
CA ILE A 283 7.28 -34.17 5.64
C ILE A 283 7.27 -32.99 4.66
N THR A 284 6.52 -31.93 4.96
CA THR A 284 6.50 -30.69 4.16
C THR A 284 7.86 -30.02 4.21
N PHE A 285 8.44 -29.90 5.41
CA PHE A 285 9.77 -29.30 5.58
C PHE A 285 10.88 -30.18 4.98
N GLN A 286 10.78 -31.50 5.08
CA GLN A 286 11.72 -32.41 4.40
C GLN A 286 11.70 -32.22 2.89
N HIS A 287 10.51 -32.10 2.30
CA HIS A 287 10.36 -31.82 0.87
C HIS A 287 10.98 -30.47 0.51
N LEU A 288 10.62 -29.40 1.23
CA LEU A 288 11.18 -28.06 1.00
C LEU A 288 12.71 -28.05 1.12
N ASN A 289 13.25 -28.63 2.19
CA ASN A 289 14.69 -28.72 2.44
C ASN A 289 15.41 -29.44 1.30
N SER A 290 14.87 -30.58 0.83
CA SER A 290 15.46 -31.34 -0.28
C SER A 290 15.51 -30.58 -1.62
N LYS A 291 14.73 -29.50 -1.76
CA LYS A 291 14.61 -28.69 -2.98
C LYS A 291 15.15 -27.27 -2.83
N ALA A 292 15.49 -26.83 -1.62
CA ALA A 292 15.79 -25.44 -1.30
C ALA A 292 16.82 -24.83 -2.25
N GLY A 293 18.02 -25.43 -2.38
CA GLY A 293 19.10 -24.96 -3.26
C GLY A 293 18.98 -25.33 -4.75
N GLY A 294 17.87 -25.93 -5.19
CA GLY A 294 17.69 -26.34 -6.58
C GLY A 294 17.39 -25.19 -7.55
N TYR A 295 17.24 -25.52 -8.84
CA TYR A 295 16.84 -24.56 -9.89
C TYR A 295 15.36 -24.68 -10.30
N GLY A 296 14.59 -25.53 -9.63
CA GLY A 296 13.18 -25.78 -9.95
C GLY A 296 12.19 -24.89 -9.20
N HIS A 297 10.90 -24.99 -9.55
CA HIS A 297 9.80 -24.24 -8.92
C HIS A 297 9.48 -24.64 -7.46
N HIS A 298 10.28 -25.52 -6.84
CA HIS A 298 10.21 -25.85 -5.42
C HIS A 298 11.42 -25.34 -4.63
N SER A 299 12.37 -24.68 -5.30
CA SER A 299 13.45 -23.96 -4.62
C SER A 299 12.92 -22.65 -4.07
N ILE A 300 13.18 -22.42 -2.78
CA ILE A 300 12.80 -21.17 -2.11
C ILE A 300 13.49 -19.97 -2.76
N TYR A 301 14.76 -20.10 -3.17
CA TYR A 301 15.50 -19.04 -3.86
C TYR A 301 14.86 -18.69 -5.20
N GLN A 302 14.50 -19.70 -6.00
CA GLN A 302 13.87 -19.50 -7.31
C GLN A 302 12.49 -18.83 -7.18
N VAL A 303 11.62 -19.38 -6.34
CA VAL A 303 10.22 -18.90 -6.25
C VAL A 303 10.11 -17.55 -5.58
N ILE A 304 10.97 -17.23 -4.61
CA ILE A 304 10.95 -15.92 -3.94
C ILE A 304 11.48 -14.83 -4.87
N ARG A 305 12.57 -15.08 -5.60
CA ARG A 305 13.22 -14.08 -6.45
C ARG A 305 12.58 -13.93 -7.82
N TYR A 306 12.10 -15.01 -8.43
CA TYR A 306 11.48 -14.96 -9.76
C TYR A 306 9.97 -15.15 -9.75
N GLY A 307 9.38 -15.51 -8.62
CA GLY A 307 7.99 -15.90 -8.56
C GLY A 307 7.77 -17.24 -9.24
N VAL A 308 6.51 -17.57 -9.47
CA VAL A 308 6.12 -18.73 -10.29
C VAL A 308 5.24 -18.22 -11.41
N PHE A 309 5.69 -18.33 -12.65
CA PHE A 309 4.93 -17.86 -13.81
C PHE A 309 3.65 -18.68 -14.03
N SER A 310 2.64 -18.01 -14.56
CA SER A 310 1.45 -18.66 -15.11
C SER A 310 1.82 -19.59 -16.27
N LYS A 311 1.22 -20.78 -16.30
CA LYS A 311 1.33 -21.73 -17.41
C LYS A 311 -0.02 -21.89 -18.09
N ALA A 312 -0.04 -22.33 -19.35
CA ALA A 312 -1.28 -22.68 -20.03
C ALA A 312 -2.09 -23.68 -19.18
N GLY A 313 -3.37 -23.38 -18.91
CA GLY A 313 -4.23 -24.17 -18.02
C GLY A 313 -4.05 -23.93 -16.51
N LYS A 314 -2.93 -23.36 -16.06
CA LYS A 314 -2.67 -22.98 -14.66
C LYS A 314 -2.24 -21.51 -14.58
N ARG A 315 -3.25 -20.64 -14.53
CA ARG A 315 -3.02 -19.19 -14.54
C ARG A 315 -2.51 -18.65 -13.20
N SER A 316 -2.83 -19.26 -12.05
CA SER A 316 -2.27 -18.84 -10.75
C SER A 316 -0.72 -18.68 -10.79
N TYR A 317 -0.21 -17.55 -10.30
CA TYR A 317 1.23 -17.24 -10.24
C TYR A 317 1.60 -16.86 -8.79
N MET A 318 2.88 -16.89 -8.46
CA MET A 318 3.40 -16.30 -7.22
C MET A 318 4.14 -15.01 -7.59
N PRO A 319 3.81 -13.85 -7.01
CA PRO A 319 4.57 -12.62 -7.25
C PRO A 319 6.00 -12.73 -6.69
N GLN A 320 6.89 -11.91 -7.26
CA GLN A 320 8.28 -11.79 -6.81
C GLN A 320 8.33 -10.97 -5.53
N TYR A 321 9.24 -11.31 -4.62
CA TYR A 321 9.63 -10.44 -3.52
C TYR A 321 10.80 -9.54 -3.95
N PRO A 322 10.60 -8.20 -3.98
CA PRO A 322 11.73 -7.27 -3.97
C PRO A 322 12.62 -7.49 -2.73
N LEU A 323 13.89 -7.09 -2.82
CA LEU A 323 14.84 -7.17 -1.70
C LEU A 323 14.38 -6.33 -0.49
N GLU A 324 13.65 -5.24 -0.74
CA GLU A 324 13.08 -4.38 0.29
C GLU A 324 11.85 -4.98 0.97
N LYS A 325 11.29 -6.06 0.40
CA LYS A 325 10.18 -6.82 0.99
C LYS A 325 10.65 -8.11 1.63
N LEU A 326 11.61 -8.83 1.05
CA LEU A 326 12.22 -10.01 1.67
C LEU A 326 13.72 -10.02 1.37
N SER A 327 14.54 -9.68 2.36
CA SER A 327 16.00 -9.53 2.19
C SER A 327 16.72 -10.87 2.02
N ASP A 328 17.98 -10.87 1.64
CA ASP A 328 18.77 -12.11 1.61
C ASP A 328 18.96 -12.70 3.01
N GLN A 329 19.07 -11.87 4.05
CA GLN A 329 19.11 -12.35 5.44
C GLN A 329 17.82 -13.08 5.82
N GLN A 330 16.66 -12.52 5.48
CA GLN A 330 15.37 -13.17 5.73
C GLN A 330 15.22 -14.47 4.93
N LEU A 331 15.76 -14.52 3.71
CA LEU A 331 15.79 -15.76 2.94
C LEU A 331 16.66 -16.83 3.62
N LYS A 332 17.81 -16.43 4.20
CA LYS A 332 18.65 -17.33 5.00
C LYS A 332 17.93 -17.81 6.26
N ASP A 333 17.21 -16.91 6.94
CA ASP A 333 16.44 -17.25 8.13
C ASP A 333 15.35 -18.29 7.82
N LEU A 334 14.61 -18.09 6.72
CA LEU A 334 13.61 -19.05 6.23
C LEU A 334 14.24 -20.41 5.91
N GLU A 335 15.39 -20.44 5.23
CA GLU A 335 16.14 -21.68 4.97
C GLU A 335 16.49 -22.39 6.28
N SER A 336 17.05 -21.68 7.26
CA SER A 336 17.40 -22.24 8.56
C SER A 336 16.21 -22.79 9.33
N TYR A 337 15.04 -22.13 9.25
CA TYR A 337 13.81 -22.68 9.82
C TYR A 337 13.36 -23.97 9.13
N ILE A 338 13.40 -24.01 7.79
CA ILE A 338 13.04 -25.20 7.01
C ILE A 338 13.98 -26.38 7.35
N GLU A 339 15.29 -26.12 7.43
CA GLU A 339 16.28 -27.12 7.81
C GLU A 339 16.04 -27.66 9.22
N TYR A 340 15.74 -26.78 10.18
CA TYR A 340 15.44 -27.13 11.57
C TYR A 340 14.20 -28.04 11.64
N ARG A 341 13.09 -27.61 11.03
CA ARG A 341 11.83 -28.36 11.04
C ARG A 341 11.92 -29.70 10.29
N ALA A 342 12.78 -29.81 9.28
CA ALA A 342 13.00 -31.06 8.57
C ALA A 342 13.71 -32.14 9.43
N LYS A 343 14.48 -31.71 10.43
CA LYS A 343 15.26 -32.57 11.34
C LYS A 343 14.59 -32.81 12.69
N ALA A 344 13.74 -31.88 13.16
CA ALA A 344 13.02 -32.00 14.43
C ALA A 344 12.18 -33.29 14.48
N ASP A 345 12.17 -33.98 15.63
CA ASP A 345 11.50 -35.27 15.80
C ASP A 345 9.97 -35.20 15.80
#